data_AF-A0A931Y9Z2-F1
#
_entry.id   AF-A0A931Y9Z2-F1
#
_cell.length_a   1.000
_cell.length_b   1.000
_cell.length_c   1.000
_cell.angle_alpha   90.00
_cell.angle_beta   90.00
_cell.angle_gamma   90.00
#
_symmetry.space_group_name_H-M   'P 1'
#
loop_
_entity.id
_entity.type
_entity.pdbx_description
1 polymer ?
#
loop_
_entity_poly.entity_id
_entity_poly.type
_entity_poly.pdbx_seq_one_letter_code
_entity_poly.pdbx_strand_id
1 'polypeptide(L)'
;TCHHKFKISFSGCPIDCFRTTEMDLGFQGQMEPKWNEETCVGCTLCAKACQEGAIVSNKDGKPVYDASKCIYCADCIRVCPTESWMEKRRGWAVRVGGKHGRHPLAAFKVADLVPGEKTFEIIQKTVEWYKENGIGRERIGETIRRLGVEKFKEDVLSNGSKT
;
A
#
# COMPACT_ATOMS: atom_id res chain seq x y z
N THR A 1 9.36 14.02 22.21
CA THR A 1 8.94 12.62 22.45
C THR A 1 7.47 12.49 22.09
N CYS A 2 7.01 11.35 21.55
CA CYS A 2 5.60 11.16 21.17
C CYS A 2 4.73 10.87 22.42
N HIS A 3 3.40 10.99 22.30
CA HIS A 3 2.44 10.74 23.39
C HIS A 3 2.49 9.29 23.92
N HIS A 4 2.82 8.33 23.06
CA HIS A 4 3.05 6.94 23.44
C HIS A 4 4.09 6.28 22.51
N LYS A 5 4.46 5.02 22.78
CA LYS A 5 5.28 4.17 21.91
C LYS A 5 4.78 4.21 20.47
N PHE A 6 5.68 4.46 19.53
CA PHE A 6 5.41 4.55 18.10
C PHE A 6 6.25 3.51 17.37
N LYS A 7 5.61 2.70 16.52
CA LYS A 7 6.22 1.57 15.81
C LYS A 7 6.04 1.76 14.31
N ILE A 8 7.16 1.65 13.60
CA ILE A 8 7.20 1.68 12.13
C ILE A 8 7.56 0.28 11.64
N SER A 9 6.96 -0.16 10.54
CA SER A 9 7.26 -1.44 9.91
C SER A 9 7.28 -1.35 8.39
N PHE A 10 8.11 -2.19 7.77
CA PHE A 10 8.23 -2.31 6.33
C PHE A 10 8.00 -3.77 5.93
N SER A 11 7.13 -4.01 4.95
CA SER A 11 6.96 -5.32 4.31
C SER A 11 7.23 -5.18 2.82
N GLY A 12 8.07 -6.04 2.25
CA GLY A 12 8.45 -5.95 0.84
C GLY A 12 7.34 -6.32 -0.15
N CYS A 13 6.26 -6.98 0.31
CA CYS A 13 5.16 -7.41 -0.55
C CYS A 13 3.81 -7.40 0.19
N PRO A 14 2.70 -7.60 -0.54
CA PRO A 14 1.35 -7.61 0.03
C PRO A 14 1.05 -8.72 1.05
N ILE A 15 1.88 -9.78 1.13
CA ILE A 15 1.72 -10.86 2.14
C ILE A 15 1.86 -10.29 3.58
N ASP A 16 2.51 -9.14 3.73
CA ASP A 16 2.55 -8.39 4.99
C ASP A 16 3.18 -9.15 6.18
N CYS A 17 4.27 -9.89 5.95
CA CYS A 17 4.95 -10.68 7.00
C CYS A 17 5.41 -9.83 8.20
N PHE A 18 5.67 -8.54 7.99
CA PHE A 18 6.05 -7.58 9.03
C PHE A 18 4.85 -6.84 9.67
N ARG A 19 3.62 -7.26 9.35
CA ARG A 19 2.37 -6.81 9.97
C ARG A 19 2.21 -5.28 9.89
N THR A 20 2.46 -4.69 8.71
CA THR A 20 2.28 -3.25 8.45
C THR A 20 0.85 -2.78 8.73
N THR A 21 -0.12 -3.69 8.63
CA THR A 21 -1.52 -3.45 9.00
C THR A 21 -1.76 -3.31 10.51
N GLU A 22 -0.81 -3.69 11.37
CA GLU A 22 -0.96 -3.72 12.83
C GLU A 22 0.03 -2.80 13.59
N MET A 23 0.78 -1.99 12.85
CA MET A 23 1.73 -1.02 13.39
C MET A 23 1.21 0.42 13.28
N ASP A 24 1.82 1.34 14.04
CA ASP A 24 1.40 2.73 14.07
C ASP A 24 1.55 3.39 12.68
N LEU A 25 2.63 3.04 11.98
CA LEU A 25 2.91 3.43 10.59
C LEU A 25 3.54 2.23 9.86
N GLY A 26 3.00 1.90 8.70
CA GLY A 26 3.39 0.74 7.92
C GLY A 26 3.63 1.08 6.45
N PHE A 27 4.65 0.48 5.86
CA PHE A 27 4.98 0.59 4.44
C PHE A 27 4.97 -0.80 3.80
N GLN A 28 4.07 -1.02 2.86
CA GLN A 28 3.87 -2.30 2.20
C GLN A 28 4.25 -2.18 0.72
N GLY A 29 5.19 -3.01 0.24
CA GLY A 29 5.72 -2.92 -1.11
C GLY A 29 4.64 -3.19 -2.15
N GLN A 30 4.61 -2.34 -3.16
CA GLN A 30 3.69 -2.38 -4.29
C GLN A 30 4.43 -2.16 -5.61
N MET A 31 3.92 -2.79 -6.66
CA MET A 31 4.44 -2.65 -8.00
C MET A 31 3.29 -2.56 -8.99
N GLU A 32 3.23 -1.45 -9.73
CA GLU A 32 2.24 -1.25 -10.78
C GLU A 32 2.66 -2.03 -12.03
N PRO A 33 1.85 -2.99 -12.50
CA PRO A 33 2.17 -3.74 -13.70
C PRO A 33 1.76 -2.96 -14.97
N LYS A 34 2.56 -3.08 -16.03
CA LYS A 34 2.24 -2.65 -17.39
C LYS A 34 2.26 -3.85 -18.32
N TRP A 35 1.18 -4.01 -19.08
CA TRP A 35 1.07 -5.08 -20.07
C TRP A 35 1.57 -4.62 -21.43
N ASN A 36 2.33 -5.48 -22.11
CA ASN A 36 2.69 -5.37 -23.51
C ASN A 36 1.94 -6.44 -24.32
N GLU A 37 1.06 -6.00 -25.21
CA GLU A 37 0.22 -6.87 -26.02
C GLU A 37 1.00 -7.65 -27.09
N GLU A 38 2.05 -7.04 -27.64
CA GLU A 38 2.83 -7.57 -28.78
C GLU A 38 3.58 -8.85 -28.42
N THR A 39 4.14 -8.91 -27.21
CA THR A 39 4.89 -10.08 -26.73
C THR A 39 4.00 -11.14 -26.09
N CYS A 40 2.71 -10.83 -25.87
CA CYS A 40 1.82 -11.69 -25.13
C CYS A 40 1.34 -12.86 -25.99
N VAL A 41 1.52 -14.09 -25.52
CA VAL A 41 1.06 -15.30 -26.23
C VAL A 41 -0.32 -15.81 -25.79
N GLY A 42 -1.02 -15.10 -24.91
CA GLY A 42 -2.36 -15.49 -24.47
C GLY A 42 -2.42 -16.75 -23.58
N CYS A 43 -1.36 -17.07 -22.83
CA CYS A 43 -1.26 -18.30 -22.04
C CYS A 43 -2.16 -18.37 -20.79
N THR A 44 -2.88 -17.29 -20.45
CA THR A 44 -3.81 -17.17 -19.31
C THR A 44 -3.22 -17.29 -17.89
N LEU A 45 -1.90 -17.52 -17.74
CA LEU A 45 -1.27 -17.70 -16.42
C LEU A 45 -1.45 -16.50 -15.49
N CYS A 46 -1.37 -15.27 -16.01
CA CYS A 46 -1.59 -14.06 -15.22
C CYS A 46 -3.01 -13.94 -14.67
N ALA A 47 -4.03 -14.42 -15.41
CA ALA A 47 -5.41 -14.44 -14.93
C ALA A 47 -5.59 -15.48 -13.82
N LYS A 48 -4.96 -16.66 -13.96
CA LYS A 48 -4.99 -17.71 -12.91
C LYS A 48 -4.25 -17.31 -11.64
N ALA A 49 -3.19 -16.53 -11.76
CA ALA A 49 -2.40 -16.06 -10.62
C ALA A 49 -3.08 -14.90 -9.88
N CYS A 50 -3.96 -14.14 -10.53
CA CYS A 50 -4.61 -12.99 -9.93
C CYS A 50 -5.75 -13.40 -8.98
N GLN A 51 -5.48 -13.41 -7.67
CA GLN A 51 -6.48 -13.73 -6.65
C GLN A 51 -7.56 -12.66 -6.49
N GLU A 52 -7.27 -11.41 -6.87
CA GLU A 52 -8.19 -10.28 -6.76
C GLU A 52 -9.18 -10.17 -7.93
N GLY A 53 -9.03 -11.00 -8.97
CA GLY A 53 -9.84 -10.90 -10.20
C GLY A 53 -9.62 -9.59 -10.97
N ALA A 54 -8.48 -8.92 -10.78
CA ALA A 54 -8.07 -7.74 -11.54
C ALA A 54 -7.63 -8.08 -12.97
N ILE A 55 -7.30 -9.34 -13.25
CA ILE A 55 -6.95 -9.82 -14.58
C ILE A 55 -7.86 -10.98 -14.93
N VAL A 56 -8.62 -10.84 -16.01
CA VAL A 56 -9.44 -11.91 -16.60
C VAL A 56 -9.00 -12.15 -18.04
N SER A 57 -9.12 -13.37 -18.56
CA SER A 57 -8.78 -13.64 -19.96
C SER A 57 -9.98 -13.39 -20.88
N ASN A 58 -9.74 -12.75 -22.03
CA ASN A 58 -10.72 -12.65 -23.11
C ASN A 58 -10.81 -13.97 -23.91
N LYS A 59 -11.61 -13.98 -24.99
CA LYS A 59 -11.79 -15.15 -25.86
C LYS A 59 -10.48 -15.63 -26.52
N ASP A 60 -9.52 -14.73 -26.73
CA ASP A 60 -8.22 -15.01 -27.34
C ASP A 60 -7.14 -15.35 -26.30
N GLY A 61 -7.52 -15.51 -25.03
CA GLY A 61 -6.59 -15.80 -23.93
C GLY A 61 -5.79 -14.59 -23.44
N LYS A 62 -5.94 -13.42 -24.06
CA LYS A 62 -5.26 -12.17 -23.69
C LYS A 62 -5.88 -11.58 -22.42
N PRO A 63 -5.08 -10.94 -21.55
CA PRO A 63 -5.58 -10.36 -20.31
C PRO A 63 -6.41 -9.09 -20.56
N VAL A 64 -7.52 -8.97 -19.85
CA VAL A 64 -8.28 -7.75 -19.62
C VAL A 64 -7.99 -7.31 -18.19
N TYR A 65 -7.40 -6.13 -18.04
CA TYR A 65 -6.91 -5.62 -16.77
C TYR A 65 -7.81 -4.53 -16.21
N ASP A 66 -8.34 -4.77 -15.01
CA ASP A 66 -9.10 -3.81 -14.22
C ASP A 66 -8.22 -3.29 -13.07
N ALA A 67 -7.68 -2.08 -13.26
CA ALA A 67 -6.80 -1.45 -12.29
C ALA A 67 -7.47 -1.17 -10.93
N SER A 68 -8.81 -1.07 -10.87
CA SER A 68 -9.53 -0.76 -9.63
C SER A 68 -9.52 -1.92 -8.63
N LYS A 69 -9.34 -3.15 -9.10
CA LYS A 69 -9.24 -4.37 -8.28
C LYS A 69 -7.79 -4.76 -7.97
N CYS A 70 -6.82 -4.12 -8.61
CA CYS A 70 -5.43 -4.49 -8.46
C CYS A 70 -4.88 -4.01 -7.11
N ILE A 71 -4.29 -4.92 -6.33
CA ILE A 71 -3.57 -4.59 -5.09
C ILE A 71 -2.07 -4.37 -5.30
N TYR A 72 -1.60 -4.42 -6.55
CA TYR A 72 -0.20 -4.23 -6.94
C TYR A 72 0.77 -5.28 -6.38
N CYS A 73 0.35 -6.56 -6.31
CA CYS A 73 1.17 -7.68 -5.81
C CYS A 73 2.25 -8.20 -6.78
N ALA A 74 2.20 -7.80 -8.05
CA ALA A 74 3.10 -8.24 -9.12
C ALA A 74 3.15 -9.74 -9.41
N ASP A 75 2.17 -10.53 -8.93
CA ASP A 75 2.09 -11.95 -9.30
C ASP A 75 1.97 -12.15 -10.80
N CYS A 76 1.24 -11.27 -11.50
CA CYS A 76 1.13 -11.32 -12.96
C CYS A 76 2.46 -11.13 -13.69
N ILE A 77 3.38 -10.31 -13.14
CA ILE A 77 4.74 -10.13 -13.67
C ILE A 77 5.53 -11.41 -13.44
N ARG A 78 5.51 -11.93 -12.20
CA ARG A 78 6.28 -13.11 -11.79
C ARG A 78 5.93 -14.39 -12.58
N VAL A 79 4.65 -14.58 -12.92
CA VAL A 79 4.20 -15.79 -13.63
C VAL A 79 4.26 -15.67 -15.15
N CYS A 80 4.57 -14.51 -15.71
CA CYS A 80 4.51 -14.29 -17.15
C CYS A 80 5.77 -14.85 -17.84
N PRO A 81 5.67 -15.95 -18.61
CA PRO A 81 6.86 -16.60 -19.21
C PRO A 81 7.47 -15.79 -20.34
N THR A 82 6.70 -14.89 -20.96
CA THR A 82 7.12 -14.02 -22.08
C THR A 82 7.46 -12.60 -21.64
N GLU A 83 7.49 -12.35 -20.33
CA GLU A 83 7.76 -11.01 -19.76
C GLU A 83 6.85 -9.89 -20.30
N SER A 84 5.67 -10.25 -20.81
CA SER A 84 4.67 -9.32 -21.32
C SER A 84 4.05 -8.46 -20.21
N TRP A 85 4.19 -8.85 -18.95
CA TRP A 85 3.89 -8.01 -17.81
C TRP A 85 5.20 -7.45 -17.26
N MET A 86 5.36 -6.13 -17.28
CA MET A 86 6.56 -5.42 -16.85
C MET A 86 6.27 -4.51 -15.65
N GLU A 87 7.32 -4.17 -14.90
CA GLU A 87 7.27 -3.14 -13.86
C GLU A 87 7.10 -1.76 -14.50
N LYS A 88 5.98 -1.08 -14.23
CA LYS A 88 5.77 0.32 -14.63
C LYS A 88 6.41 1.28 -13.63
N ARG A 89 6.12 1.07 -12.36
CA ARG A 89 6.71 1.77 -11.21
C ARG A 89 6.53 0.96 -9.94
N ARG A 90 7.36 1.26 -8.95
CA ARG A 90 7.36 0.65 -7.62
C ARG A 90 7.20 1.72 -6.56
N GLY A 91 6.55 1.34 -5.47
CA GLY A 91 6.35 2.22 -4.32
C GLY A 91 5.81 1.48 -3.12
N TRP A 92 5.29 2.26 -2.17
CA TRP A 92 4.72 1.78 -0.93
C TRP A 92 3.23 2.06 -0.87
N ALA A 93 2.44 1.06 -0.47
CA ALA A 93 1.20 1.32 0.23
C ALA A 93 1.54 1.81 1.63
N VAL A 94 1.02 2.99 2.00
CA VAL A 94 1.20 3.57 3.33
C VAL A 94 -0.02 3.24 4.17
N ARG A 95 0.22 2.71 5.37
CA ARG A 95 -0.80 2.35 6.35
C ARG A 95 -0.53 3.07 7.66
N VAL A 96 -1.57 3.51 8.36
CA VAL A 96 -1.42 4.23 9.63
C VAL A 96 -2.49 3.85 10.65
N GLY A 97 -2.14 3.87 11.93
CA GLY A 97 -3.09 3.74 13.02
C GLY A 97 -3.40 2.30 13.44
N GLY A 98 -2.52 1.36 13.12
CA GLY A 98 -2.59 -0.02 13.59
C GLY A 98 -2.06 -0.19 15.02
N LYS A 99 -2.48 -1.26 15.67
CA LYS A 99 -2.04 -1.65 17.02
C LYS A 99 -2.25 -3.15 17.21
N HIS A 100 -1.19 -3.93 17.47
CA HIS A 100 -1.35 -5.37 17.78
C HIS A 100 -1.73 -5.69 19.24
N GLY A 101 -1.47 -4.77 20.19
CA GLY A 101 -1.58 -5.05 21.64
C GLY A 101 -2.99 -5.43 22.12
N ARG A 102 -3.20 -5.45 23.46
CA ARG A 102 -4.43 -5.91 24.15
C ARG A 102 -5.77 -5.59 23.45
N HIS A 103 -5.90 -4.41 22.83
CA HIS A 103 -7.04 -4.05 22.01
C HIS A 103 -6.57 -3.81 20.57
N PRO A 104 -6.61 -4.84 19.69
CA PRO A 104 -6.06 -4.70 18.36
C PRO A 104 -6.79 -3.67 17.51
N LEU A 105 -6.06 -2.94 16.68
CA LEU A 105 -6.59 -1.98 15.72
C LEU A 105 -5.95 -2.26 14.36
N ALA A 106 -6.78 -2.41 13.33
CA ALA A 106 -6.30 -2.43 11.95
C ALA A 106 -5.91 -1.01 11.52
N ALA A 107 -4.81 -0.90 10.78
CA ALA A 107 -4.36 0.35 10.18
C ALA A 107 -5.22 0.71 8.97
N PHE A 108 -5.41 2.01 8.76
CA PHE A 108 -6.02 2.55 7.55
C PHE A 108 -4.99 2.60 6.43
N LYS A 109 -5.35 2.13 5.24
CA LYS A 109 -4.55 2.38 4.03
C LYS A 109 -4.82 3.81 3.56
N VAL A 110 -3.76 4.63 3.50
CA VAL A 110 -3.88 6.08 3.25
C VAL A 110 -3.31 6.53 1.92
N ALA A 111 -2.40 5.76 1.32
CA ALA A 111 -1.89 5.98 -0.02
C ALA A 111 -1.42 4.66 -0.64
N ASP A 112 -1.42 4.60 -1.98
CA ASP A 112 -0.85 3.52 -2.78
C ASP A 112 0.30 4.07 -3.64
N LEU A 113 1.25 3.22 -4.01
CA LEU A 113 2.36 3.51 -4.94
C LEU A 113 3.18 4.76 -4.60
N VAL A 114 3.38 5.04 -3.30
CA VAL A 114 4.23 6.15 -2.86
C VAL A 114 5.70 5.87 -3.20
N PRO A 115 6.40 6.76 -3.92
CA PRO A 115 7.82 6.58 -4.24
C PRO A 115 8.69 6.42 -2.98
N GLY A 116 9.75 5.62 -3.09
CA GLY A 116 10.63 5.32 -1.95
C GLY A 116 11.28 6.58 -1.34
N GLU A 117 11.52 7.60 -2.16
CA GLU A 117 12.14 8.86 -1.79
C GLU A 117 11.26 9.67 -0.81
N LYS A 118 9.92 9.53 -0.89
CA LYS A 118 8.98 10.22 0.00
C LYS A 118 8.82 9.55 1.36
N THR A 119 9.40 8.37 1.57
CA THR A 119 9.23 7.58 2.79
C THR A 119 9.64 8.35 4.05
N PHE A 120 10.83 8.95 4.04
CA PHE A 120 11.34 9.70 5.20
C PHE A 120 10.50 10.94 5.51
N GLU A 121 10.07 11.66 4.48
CA GLU A 121 9.18 12.82 4.60
C GLU A 121 7.86 12.44 5.28
N ILE A 122 7.23 11.34 4.85
CA ILE A 122 5.98 10.84 5.43
C ILE A 122 6.17 10.43 6.89
N ILE A 123 7.27 9.76 7.22
CA ILE A 123 7.58 9.38 8.62
C ILE A 123 7.68 10.63 9.48
N GLN A 124 8.42 11.63 9.03
CA GLN A 124 8.61 12.87 9.78
C GLN A 124 7.28 13.59 10.00
N LYS A 125 6.52 13.85 8.92
CA LYS A 125 5.20 14.50 8.99
C LYS A 125 4.22 13.73 9.88
N THR A 126 4.22 12.39 9.81
CA THR A 126 3.37 11.55 10.66
C THR A 126 3.70 11.72 12.15
N VAL A 127 5.00 11.75 12.48
CA VAL A 127 5.48 11.92 13.86
C VAL A 127 5.15 13.31 14.39
N GLU A 128 5.32 14.35 13.58
CA GLU A 128 4.96 15.73 13.90
C GLU A 128 3.45 15.87 14.14
N TRP A 129 2.65 15.41 13.17
CA TRP A 129 1.20 15.40 13.27
C TRP A 129 0.70 14.69 14.54
N TYR A 130 1.30 13.54 14.88
CA TYR A 130 0.93 12.81 16.08
C TYR A 130 1.28 13.57 17.37
N LYS A 131 2.43 14.27 17.43
CA LYS A 131 2.78 15.11 18.58
C LYS A 131 1.79 16.25 18.78
N GLU A 132 1.29 16.84 17.71
CA GLU A 132 0.36 17.98 17.78
C GLU A 132 -1.07 17.55 18.13
N ASN A 133 -1.51 16.41 17.61
CA ASN A 133 -2.92 16.00 17.66
C ASN A 133 -3.23 14.95 18.73
N GLY A 134 -2.22 14.22 19.22
CA GLY A 134 -2.37 13.21 20.25
C GLY A 134 -2.66 13.83 21.62
N ILE A 135 -3.39 13.08 22.47
CA ILE A 135 -3.75 13.53 23.82
C ILE A 135 -3.30 12.48 24.84
N GLY A 136 -2.59 12.93 25.87
CA GLY A 136 -2.18 12.09 27.00
C GLY A 136 -1.32 10.89 26.56
N ARG A 137 -1.88 9.67 26.68
CA ARG A 137 -1.21 8.40 26.37
C ARG A 137 -1.84 7.64 25.19
N GLU A 138 -2.68 8.31 24.41
CA GLU A 138 -3.30 7.75 23.20
C GLU A 138 -2.24 7.25 22.22
N ARG A 139 -2.47 6.12 21.56
CA ARG A 139 -1.70 5.71 20.37
C ARG A 139 -2.20 6.44 19.13
N ILE A 140 -1.37 6.59 18.09
CA ILE A 140 -1.76 7.30 16.87
C ILE A 140 -3.05 6.72 16.24
N GLY A 141 -3.27 5.41 16.34
CA GLY A 141 -4.50 4.78 15.86
C GLY A 141 -5.77 5.22 16.58
N GLU A 142 -5.69 5.62 17.85
CA GLU A 142 -6.81 6.19 18.61
C GLU A 142 -7.00 7.66 18.24
N THR A 143 -5.89 8.42 18.14
CA THR A 143 -5.90 9.81 17.68
C THR A 143 -6.54 9.96 16.29
N ILE A 144 -6.19 9.09 15.33
CA ILE A 144 -6.76 9.08 13.98
C ILE A 144 -8.24 8.71 13.99
N ARG A 145 -8.67 7.75 14.84
CA ARG A 145 -10.09 7.40 14.95
C ARG A 145 -10.91 8.54 15.56
N ARG A 146 -10.34 9.31 16.47
CA ARG A 146 -10.97 10.49 17.08
C ARG A 146 -11.08 11.66 16.11
N LEU A 147 -10.05 11.91 15.30
CA LEU A 147 -9.98 13.09 14.42
C LEU A 147 -10.41 12.83 12.97
N GLY A 148 -10.50 11.55 12.58
CA GLY A 148 -10.77 11.14 11.21
C GLY A 148 -9.49 10.87 10.40
N VAL A 149 -9.54 9.83 9.58
CA VAL A 149 -8.43 9.46 8.66
C VAL A 149 -8.23 10.48 7.55
N GLU A 150 -9.29 11.17 7.12
CA GLU A 150 -9.19 12.19 6.07
C GLU A 150 -8.38 13.39 6.54
N LYS A 151 -8.56 13.85 7.78
CA LYS A 151 -7.71 14.90 8.37
C LYS A 151 -6.22 14.52 8.34
N PHE A 152 -5.91 13.27 8.70
CA PHE A 152 -4.53 12.77 8.63
C PHE A 152 -3.99 12.80 7.19
N LYS A 153 -4.77 12.35 6.21
CA LYS A 153 -4.36 12.38 4.79
C LYS A 153 -4.14 13.82 4.30
N GLU A 154 -5.00 14.75 4.70
CA GLU A 154 -4.85 16.16 4.37
C GLU A 154 -3.54 16.71 4.94
N ASP A 155 -3.33 16.59 6.24
CA ASP A 155 -2.18 17.21 6.91
C ASP A 155 -0.82 16.55 6.54
N VAL A 156 -0.80 15.23 6.35
CA VAL A 156 0.45 14.46 6.17
C VAL A 156 0.75 14.17 4.70
N LEU A 157 -0.27 13.90 3.89
CA LEU A 157 -0.09 13.45 2.51
C LEU A 157 -0.42 14.54 1.47
N SER A 158 -1.16 15.59 1.83
CA SER A 158 -1.46 16.69 0.90
C SER A 158 -0.30 17.69 0.86
N ASN A 159 0.80 17.24 0.29
CA ASN A 159 1.83 18.05 -0.37
C ASN A 159 2.75 17.14 -1.20
N GLY A 160 2.18 16.47 -2.21
CA GLY A 160 2.99 15.75 -3.20
C GLY A 160 2.22 14.84 -4.15
N SER A 161 1.93 15.39 -5.34
CA SER A 161 1.65 14.70 -6.62
C SER A 161 0.19 14.33 -6.94
N LYS A 162 -0.63 15.34 -7.23
CA LYS A 162 -1.49 15.30 -8.43
C LYS A 162 -0.65 15.79 -9.62
N THR A 163 0.09 14.90 -10.27
CA THR A 163 0.46 14.98 -11.69
C THR A 163 1.00 13.63 -12.13
#